data_AF-A0A3D4TKB1-F1
#
_entry.id   AF-A0A3D4TKB1-F1
#
_cell.length_a   1.000
_cell.length_b   1.000
_cell.length_c   1.000
_cell.angle_alpha   90.00
_cell.angle_beta   90.00
_cell.angle_gamma   90.00
#
_symmetry.space_group_name_H-M   'P 1'
#
loop_
_entity.id
_entity.type
_entity.pdbx_description
1 polymer ?
#
loop_
_entity_poly.entity_id
_entity_poly.type
_entity_poly.pdbx_seq_one_letter_code
_entity_poly.pdbx_strand_id
1 'polypeptide(L)' 'AVPSGASTGAHEAVELRDGGKRYLGKGVEKAVEAVNTEIFDAIGGFDAESQIHIDKTMIALDGTPNK' A
#
# COMPACT_ATOMS: atom_id res chain seq x y z
N ALA A 1 -3.31 -7.46 -8.28
CA ALA A 1 -4.48 -6.57 -8.10
C ALA A 1 -4.98 -6.72 -6.67
N VAL A 2 -5.45 -5.64 -6.04
CA VAL A 2 -5.97 -5.62 -4.67
C VAL A 2 -7.46 -5.24 -4.72
N PRO A 3 -8.37 -5.95 -4.03
CA PRO A 3 -9.80 -5.62 -4.02
C PRO A 3 -10.07 -4.35 -3.21
N SER A 4 -11.21 -3.70 -3.47
CA SER A 4 -11.65 -2.51 -2.73
C SER A 4 -12.93 -2.79 -1.94
N GLY A 5 -12.95 -2.40 -0.67
CA GLY A 5 -14.11 -2.50 0.21
C GLY A 5 -15.14 -1.40 -0.07
N ALA A 6 -16.43 -1.76 -0.12
CA ALA A 6 -17.51 -0.76 -0.20
C ALA A 6 -17.83 -0.11 1.16
N SER A 7 -17.44 -0.76 2.26
CA SER A 7 -17.63 -0.31 3.64
C SER A 7 -16.26 -0.07 4.26
N THR A 8 -15.82 1.18 4.38
CA THR A 8 -14.56 1.53 5.04
C THR A 8 -14.77 1.54 6.55
N GLY A 9 -14.75 0.36 7.18
CA GLY A 9 -14.86 0.26 8.64
C GLY A 9 -13.70 1.01 9.33
N ALA A 10 -13.95 1.62 10.50
CA ALA A 10 -12.94 2.43 11.21
C ALA A 10 -11.68 1.64 11.67
N HIS A 11 -11.73 0.30 11.60
CA HIS A 11 -10.62 -0.60 11.95
C HIS A 11 -10.03 -1.32 10.73
N GLU A 12 -10.51 -1.00 9.53
CA GLU A 12 -9.87 -1.48 8.31
C GLU A 12 -8.58 -0.72 8.05
N ALA A 13 -7.67 -1.38 7.35
CA ALA A 13 -6.45 -0.71 6.90
C ALA A 13 -6.78 0.36 5.85
N VAL A 14 -6.00 1.44 5.83
CA VAL A 14 -6.29 2.55 4.92
C VAL A 14 -6.03 2.16 3.48
N GLU A 15 -7.04 2.38 2.64
CA GLU A 15 -6.92 2.32 1.20
C GLU A 15 -6.62 3.74 0.68
N LEU A 16 -5.40 3.96 0.19
CA LEU A 16 -4.99 5.27 -0.29
C LEU A 16 -5.65 5.61 -1.64
N ARG A 17 -6.44 6.69 -1.64
CA ARG A 17 -7.07 7.27 -2.84
C ARG A 17 -6.46 8.61 -3.18
N ASP A 18 -6.30 8.88 -4.47
CA ASP A 18 -5.68 10.12 -4.97
C ASP A 18 -6.53 11.36 -4.64
N GLY A 19 -7.86 11.20 -4.60
CA GLY A 19 -8.81 12.31 -4.64
C GLY A 19 -8.85 12.98 -6.02
N GLY A 20 -9.40 14.19 -6.08
CA GLY A 20 -9.45 14.98 -7.32
C GLY A 20 -10.49 14.51 -8.34
N LYS A 21 -10.31 14.93 -9.61
CA LYS A 21 -11.32 14.72 -10.67
C LYS A 21 -11.25 13.34 -11.34
N ARG A 22 -10.06 12.74 -11.37
CA ARG A 22 -9.84 11.47 -12.07
C ARG A 22 -10.59 10.34 -11.36
N TYR A 23 -11.34 9.55 -12.12
CA TYR A 23 -12.19 8.47 -11.60
C TYR A 23 -13.06 8.87 -10.39
N LEU A 24 -13.58 10.10 -10.38
CA LEU A 24 -14.39 10.62 -9.27
C LEU A 24 -13.65 10.56 -7.92
N GLY A 25 -12.35 10.82 -7.93
CA GLY A 25 -11.49 10.81 -6.75
C GLY A 25 -10.93 9.43 -6.37
N LYS A 26 -11.30 8.38 -7.12
CA LYS A 26 -10.94 6.99 -6.82
C LYS A 26 -9.64 6.53 -7.49
N GLY A 27 -8.85 7.47 -8.01
CA GLY A 27 -7.49 7.18 -8.47
C GLY A 27 -6.64 6.55 -7.36
N VAL A 28 -5.59 5.84 -7.75
CA VAL A 28 -4.62 5.17 -6.85
C VAL A 28 -3.18 5.37 -7.33
N GLU A 29 -2.90 6.40 -8.12
CA GLU A 29 -1.57 6.68 -8.66
C GLU A 29 -0.54 6.89 -7.55
N LYS A 30 -0.92 7.52 -6.42
CA LYS A 30 -0.02 7.67 -5.27
C LYS A 30 0.38 6.32 -4.66
N ALA A 31 -0.57 5.40 -4.53
CA ALA A 31 -0.29 4.06 -4.02
C ALA A 31 0.61 3.27 -5.00
N VAL A 32 0.39 3.43 -6.30
CA VAL A 32 1.23 2.81 -7.34
C VAL A 32 2.64 3.41 -7.34
N GLU A 33 2.77 4.72 -7.13
CA GLU A 33 4.06 5.41 -7.03
C GLU A 33 4.87 4.91 -5.83
N ALA A 34 4.26 4.79 -4.64
CA ALA A 34 4.90 4.23 -3.46
C ALA A 34 5.40 2.78 -3.68
N VAL A 35 4.63 1.96 -4.41
CA VAL A 35 5.05 0.60 -4.79
C VAL A 35 6.28 0.60 -5.70
N ASN A 36 6.27 1.46 -6.73
CA ASN A 36 7.33 1.49 -7.74
C ASN A 36 8.61 2.19 -7.27
N THR A 37 8.56 2.90 -6.12
CA THR A 37 9.68 3.66 -5.57
C THR A 37 10.06 3.12 -4.20
N GLU A 38 9.54 3.70 -3.12
CA GLU A 38 9.94 3.42 -1.75
C GLU A 38 9.87 1.94 -1.37
N ILE A 39 8.79 1.25 -1.74
CA ILE A 39 8.64 -0.18 -1.45
C ILE A 39 9.62 -1.01 -2.28
N PHE A 40 9.74 -0.73 -3.58
CA PHE A 40 10.67 -1.46 -4.45
C PHE A 40 12.12 -1.31 -3.98
N ASP A 41 12.53 -0.10 -3.59
CA ASP A 41 13.87 0.15 -3.05
C ASP A 41 14.11 -0.59 -1.72
N ALA A 42 13.07 -0.77 -0.90
CA ALA A 42 13.17 -1.42 0.40
C ALA A 42 13.23 -2.95 0.35
N ILE A 43 12.53 -3.59 -0.60
CA ILE A 43 12.41 -5.07 -0.67
C ILE A 43 13.00 -5.68 -1.94
N GLY A 44 13.43 -4.85 -2.90
CA GLY A 44 14.01 -5.28 -4.16
C GLY A 44 15.22 -6.18 -3.94
N GLY A 45 15.19 -7.39 -4.52
CA GLY A 45 16.26 -8.37 -4.38
C GLY A 45 16.11 -9.32 -3.19
N PHE A 46 15.06 -9.19 -2.38
CA PHE A 46 14.71 -10.22 -1.39
C PHE A 46 14.21 -11.49 -2.06
N ASP A 47 14.42 -12.63 -1.41
CA ASP A 47 13.78 -13.88 -1.79
C ASP A 47 12.27 -13.78 -1.59
N ALA A 48 11.50 -14.09 -2.64
CA ALA A 48 10.05 -14.03 -2.62
C ALA A 48 9.42 -14.99 -1.59
N GLU A 49 10.10 -16.07 -1.21
CA GLU A 49 9.62 -16.99 -0.17
C GLU A 49 9.80 -16.45 1.25
N SER A 50 10.55 -15.36 1.43
CA SER A 50 10.78 -14.70 2.73
C SER A 50 9.62 -13.80 3.16
N GLN A 51 8.39 -14.30 3.07
CA GLN A 51 7.14 -13.57 3.28
C GLN A 51 7.12 -12.74 4.58
N ILE A 52 7.49 -13.34 5.72
CA ILE A 52 7.49 -12.67 7.03
C ILE A 52 8.48 -11.49 7.04
N HIS A 53 9.61 -11.62 6.36
CA HIS A 53 10.62 -10.58 6.32
C HIS A 53 10.16 -9.41 5.45
N ILE A 54 9.58 -9.73 4.28
CA ILE A 54 8.99 -8.75 3.36
C ILE A 54 7.87 -7.96 4.07
N ASP A 55 6.93 -8.66 4.71
CA ASP A 55 5.82 -8.02 5.42
C ASP A 55 6.30 -7.10 6.55
N LYS A 56 7.25 -7.57 7.38
CA LYS A 56 7.81 -6.75 8.46
C LYS A 56 8.54 -5.52 7.95
N THR A 57 9.23 -5.63 6.82
CA THR A 57 9.95 -4.52 6.19
C THR A 57 8.95 -3.46 5.71
N MET A 58 7.87 -3.88 5.03
CA MET A 58 6.83 -2.95 4.56
C MET A 58 6.05 -2.29 5.71
N ILE A 59 5.74 -3.04 6.79
CA ILE A 59 5.08 -2.48 7.98
C ILE A 59 5.98 -1.45 8.68
N ALA A 60 7.27 -1.75 8.80
CA ALA A 60 8.23 -0.85 9.42
C ALA A 60 8.47 0.40 8.56
N LEU A 61 8.48 0.25 7.22
CA LEU A 61 8.63 1.35 6.27
C LEU A 61 7.45 2.33 6.36
N ASP A 62 6.22 1.82 6.42
CA ASP A 62 5.02 2.65 6.56
C ASP A 62 4.97 3.39 7.91
N GLY A 63 5.21 2.66 9.00
CA GLY A 63 5.36 3.23 10.33
C GLY A 63 4.05 3.69 11.00
N THR A 64 2.88 3.50 10.39
CA THR A 64 1.59 3.82 11.03
C THR A 64 0.85 2.59 11.58
N PRO A 65 -0.04 2.77 12.59
CA PRO A 65 -0.80 1.67 13.17
C PRO A 65 -1.81 0.99 12.24
N ASN A 66 -2.24 1.61 11.13
CA ASN A 66 -3.26 1.03 10.23
C ASN A 66 -2.81 0.83 8.78
N LYS A 67 -1.49 0.78 8.57
CA LYS A 67 -0.82 1.05 7.29
C LYS A 67 -0.84 2.52 6.91
#